data_AF-A0AAX2MD43-F1
#
_entry.id   AF-A0AAX2MD43-F1
#
_cell.length_a   1.000
_cell.length_b   1.000
_cell.length_c   1.000
_cell.angle_alpha   90.00
_cell.angle_beta   90.00
_cell.angle_gamma   90.00
#
_symmetry.space_group_name_H-M   'P 1'
#
loop_
_entity.id
_entity.type
_entity.pdbx_description
1 polymer ?
#
loop_
_entity_poly.entity_id
_entity_poly.type
_entity_poly.pdbx_seq_one_letter_code
_entity_poly.pdbx_strand_id
1 'polypeptide(L)' 'MLPKGPLGYAMIKKLKVYSGAEHPHAANSPKCWKSDFKA' A
#
# COMPACT_ATOMS: atom_id res chain seq x y z
N MET A 1 8.53 -4.43 -8.78
CA MET A 1 7.52 -3.87 -9.71
C MET A 1 6.56 -4.99 -10.08
N LEU A 2 5.25 -4.74 -10.10
CA LEU A 2 4.24 -5.81 -10.20
C LEU A 2 4.37 -6.63 -11.50
N PRO A 3 4.04 -7.93 -11.46
CA PRO A 3 4.07 -8.77 -12.65
C PRO A 3 3.02 -8.32 -13.68
N LYS A 4 3.34 -8.39 -14.98
CA LYS A 4 2.36 -8.08 -16.05
C LYS A 4 1.36 -9.24 -16.19
N GLY A 5 0.07 -8.93 -16.11
CA GLY A 5 -1.01 -9.91 -16.26
C GLY A 5 -2.19 -9.64 -15.32
N PRO A 6 -3.25 -10.47 -15.38
CA PRO A 6 -4.49 -10.26 -14.62
C PRO A 6 -4.25 -10.20 -13.10
N LEU A 7 -3.31 -10.99 -12.59
CA LEU A 7 -2.92 -10.96 -11.18
C LEU A 7 -2.27 -9.62 -10.77
N GLY A 8 -1.36 -9.08 -11.60
CA GLY A 8 -0.75 -7.77 -11.34
C GLY A 8 -1.75 -6.62 -11.32
N TYR A 9 -2.73 -6.66 -12.23
CA TYR A 9 -3.84 -5.69 -12.24
C TYR A 9 -4.77 -5.85 -11.02
N ALA A 10 -4.92 -7.06 -10.47
CA ALA A 10 -5.64 -7.24 -9.20
C ALA A 10 -4.84 -6.69 -8.02
N MET A 11 -3.51 -6.86 -8.02
CA MET A 11 -2.63 -6.35 -6.96
C MET A 11 -2.58 -4.82 -6.93
N ILE A 12 -2.49 -4.16 -8.09
CA ILE A 12 -2.38 -2.69 -8.15
C ILE A 12 -3.63 -1.99 -7.59
N LYS A 13 -4.82 -2.61 -7.70
CA LYS A 13 -6.07 -2.07 -7.16
C LYS A 13 -6.06 -1.91 -5.63
N LYS A 14 -5.27 -2.73 -4.93
CA LYS A 14 -5.15 -2.71 -3.45
C LYS A 14 -4.20 -1.61 -2.95
N LEU A 15 -3.29 -1.12 -3.80
CA LEU A 15 -2.36 -0.06 -3.44
C LEU A 15 -3.06 1.30 -3.48
N LYS A 16 -3.06 2.03 -2.36
CA LYS A 16 -3.58 3.39 -2.24
C LYS A 16 -2.43 4.33 -1.90
N VAL A 17 -2.19 5.33 -2.74
CA VAL A 17 -1.12 6.32 -2.59
C VAL A 17 -1.75 7.68 -2.41
N TYR A 18 -1.39 8.36 -1.32
CA TYR A 18 -1.84 9.71 -0.99
C TYR A 18 -0.63 10.64 -0.97
N SER A 19 -0.80 11.88 -1.44
CA SER A 19 0.27 12.87 -1.49
C SER A 19 0.56 13.51 -0.13
N GLY A 20 -0.43 13.56 0.77
CA GLY A 20 -0.33 14.12 2.12
C GLY A 20 -0.19 13.05 3.21
N ALA A 21 -0.09 13.51 4.46
CA ALA A 21 0.06 12.64 5.63
C ALA A 21 -1.26 11.95 6.06
N GLU A 22 -2.40 12.46 5.62
CA GLU A 22 -3.72 11.95 5.99
C GLU A 22 -4.31 11.03 4.91
N HIS A 23 -5.04 9.99 5.34
CA HIS A 23 -5.76 9.08 4.46
C HIS A 23 -7.12 8.67 5.06
N PRO A 24 -8.18 8.45 4.24
CA PRO A 24 -9.55 8.18 4.71
C PRO A 24 -9.77 6.76 5.28
N HIS A 25 -8.71 5.98 5.49
CA HIS A 25 -8.79 4.58 5.93
C HIS A 25 -8.75 4.38 7.46
N ALA A 26 -9.17 5.39 8.23
CA ALA A 26 -9.15 5.34 9.70
C ALA A 26 -10.00 4.18 10.27
N ALA A 27 -11.13 3.85 9.63
CA ALA A 27 -12.01 2.75 10.05
C ALA A 27 -11.35 1.36 9.99
N ASN A 28 -10.31 1.20 9.15
CA ASN A 28 -9.66 -0.09 8.92
C ASN A 28 -8.55 -0.40 9.95
N SER A 29 -8.35 0.46 10.96
CA SER A 29 -7.27 0.35 11.95
C SER A 29 -5.90 -0.02 11.32
N PRO A 30 -5.41 0.76 10.33
CA PRO A 30 -4.16 0.44 9.64
C PRO A 30 -2.98 0.49 10.61
N LYS A 31 -2.10 -0.51 10.53
CA LYS A 31 -0.85 -0.54 11.30
C LYS A 31 0.23 0.23 10.55
N CYS A 32 0.97 1.07 11.27
CA CYS A 32 2.13 1.74 10.72
C CYS A 32 3.20 0.68 10.38
N TRP A 33 3.51 0.53 9.10
CA TRP A 33 4.57 -0.36 8.64
C TRP A 33 5.92 0.33 8.82
N LYS A 34 6.78 -0.23 9.67
CA LYS A 34 8.17 0.23 9.84
C LYS A 34 9.07 -0.66 8.98
N SER A 35 9.83 -0.05 8.08
CA SER A 35 10.85 -0.75 7.31
C SER A 35 12.13 -0.82 8.14
N ASP A 36 12.21 -1.79 9.05
CA ASP A 36 13.38 -2.00 9.93
C ASP A 36 14.55 -2.69 9.18
N PHE A 37 14.86 -2.23 7.97
CA PHE A 37 15.98 -2.75 7.19
C PHE A 37 17.28 -2.15 7.74
N LYS A 38 17.91 -2.87 8.67
CA LYS A 38 19.24 -2.55 9.17
C LYS A 38 20.26 -3.03 8.13
N ALA A 39 21.06 -2.10 7.61
CA ALA A 39 22.19 -2.39 6.72
C ALA A 39 23.25 -3.23 7.43
#